data_AF-A0A4Q3XCS5-F1
#
_entry.id   AF-A0A4Q3XCS5-F1
#
_cell.length_a   1.000
_cell.length_b   1.000
_cell.length_c   1.000
_cell.angle_alpha   90.00
_cell.angle_beta   90.00
_cell.angle_gamma   90.00
#
_symmetry.space_group_name_H-M   'P 1'
#
loop_
_entity.id
_entity.type
_entity.pdbx_description
1 polymer ?
#
loop_
_entity_poly.entity_id
_entity_poly.type
_entity_poly.pdbx_seq_one_letter_code
_entity_poly.pdbx_strand_id
1 'polypeptide(L)'
;MSGSARGGTRQPHYTTTGVLFIVVLVLVAAFVAFQFRGKFTKTVDVALLAQRSGLNLEPGTRVKLLDVQVGRIGEVEEVDGYAKIHLDLFPEQAGSIPANVDATIDSTTVFGAK
;
A
#
# COMPACT_ATOMS: atom_id res chain seq x y z
N MET A 1 7.46 27.23 -63.86
CA MET A 1 8.65 27.70 -63.12
C MET A 1 8.44 27.42 -61.64
N SER A 2 9.49 26.95 -61.00
CA SER A 2 9.58 26.29 -59.68
C SER A 2 9.27 27.19 -58.49
N GLY A 3 8.86 26.59 -57.36
CA GLY A 3 8.80 27.26 -56.07
C GLY A 3 8.35 26.37 -54.92
N SER A 4 9.16 25.40 -54.50
CA SER A 4 8.97 24.69 -53.23
C SER A 4 9.26 25.60 -52.05
N ALA A 5 8.43 25.60 -51.01
CA ALA A 5 8.81 26.10 -49.69
C ALA A 5 8.61 24.99 -48.65
N ARG A 6 9.72 24.38 -48.27
CA ARG A 6 9.86 23.38 -47.21
C ARG A 6 9.55 24.03 -45.86
N GLY A 7 8.39 23.73 -45.28
CA GLY A 7 8.12 23.95 -43.87
C GLY A 7 8.75 22.84 -43.04
N GLY A 8 10.05 22.95 -42.76
CA GLY A 8 10.74 22.01 -41.87
C GLY A 8 10.12 22.03 -40.49
N THR A 9 9.61 20.89 -40.03
CA THR A 9 9.23 20.65 -38.64
C THR A 9 10.46 20.83 -37.76
N ARG A 10 10.67 22.05 -37.27
CA ARG A 10 11.58 22.32 -36.16
C ARG A 10 10.96 21.72 -34.91
N GLN A 11 11.25 20.45 -34.65
CA GLN A 11 10.98 19.84 -33.35
C GLN A 11 11.81 20.59 -32.31
N PRO A 12 11.18 21.28 -31.33
CA PRO A 12 11.92 21.83 -30.21
C PRO A 12 12.29 20.66 -29.30
N HIS A 13 13.55 20.22 -29.33
CA HIS A 13 14.05 19.10 -28.52
C HIS A 13 13.92 19.33 -27.00
N TYR A 14 13.64 20.57 -26.58
CA TYR A 14 13.41 20.95 -25.19
C TYR A 14 12.08 20.39 -24.67
N THR A 15 11.04 20.35 -25.50
CA THR A 15 9.71 19.89 -25.08
C THR A 15 9.70 18.38 -24.86
N THR A 16 10.38 17.62 -25.72
CA THR A 16 10.54 16.16 -25.56
C THR A 16 11.36 15.81 -24.32
N THR A 17 12.46 16.55 -24.08
CA THR A 17 13.28 16.38 -22.87
C THR A 17 12.49 16.71 -21.60
N GLY A 18 11.68 17.77 -21.62
CA GLY A 18 10.81 18.15 -20.50
C GLY A 18 9.73 17.10 -20.20
N VAL A 19 9.06 16.59 -21.24
CA VAL A 19 8.08 15.50 -21.09
C VAL A 19 8.74 14.24 -20.55
N LEU A 20 9.93 13.88 -21.06
CA LEU A 20 10.68 12.72 -20.56
C LEU A 20 11.02 12.87 -19.07
N PHE A 21 11.47 14.06 -18.65
CA PHE A 21 11.78 14.33 -17.25
C PHE A 21 10.54 14.19 -16.35
N ILE A 22 9.38 14.71 -16.75
CA ILE A 22 8.12 14.56 -16.01
C ILE A 22 7.73 13.08 -15.92
N VAL A 23 7.83 12.32 -17.01
CA VAL A 23 7.52 10.88 -17.01
C VAL A 23 8.41 10.13 -16.03
N VAL A 24 9.72 10.41 -16.02
CA VAL A 24 10.66 9.80 -15.06
C VAL A 24 10.28 10.16 -13.62
N LEU A 25 9.92 11.41 -13.35
CA LEU A 25 9.48 11.87 -12.02
C LEU A 25 8.23 11.12 -11.55
N VAL A 26 7.24 10.97 -12.42
CA VAL A 26 6.00 10.22 -12.12
C VAL A 26 6.31 8.75 -11.86
N LEU A 27 7.20 8.13 -12.65
CA LEU A 27 7.61 6.74 -12.44
C LEU A 27 8.33 6.54 -11.10
N VAL A 28 9.24 7.45 -10.72
CA VAL A 28 9.91 7.38 -9.43
C VAL A 28 8.93 7.57 -8.28
N ALA A 29 8.03 8.56 -8.37
CA ALA A 29 7.00 8.79 -7.35
C ALA A 29 6.06 7.59 -7.21
N ALA A 30 5.62 7.00 -8.33
CA ALA A 30 4.80 5.79 -8.34
C ALA A 30 5.56 4.60 -7.75
N PHE A 31 6.83 4.41 -8.12
CA PHE A 31 7.68 3.35 -7.58
C PHE A 31 7.83 3.45 -6.06
N VAL A 32 8.13 4.65 -5.56
CA VAL A 32 8.19 4.94 -4.12
C VAL A 32 6.84 4.64 -3.48
N ALA A 33 5.73 5.14 -4.03
CA ALA A 33 4.39 4.87 -3.50
C ALA A 33 4.05 3.38 -3.46
N PHE A 34 4.42 2.60 -4.49
CA PHE A 34 4.23 1.15 -4.52
C PHE A 34 5.11 0.42 -3.52
N GLN A 35 6.34 0.89 -3.30
CA GLN A 35 7.27 0.34 -2.31
C GLN A 35 6.76 0.59 -0.88
N PHE A 36 6.29 1.81 -0.59
CA PHE A 36 5.65 2.14 0.70
C PHE A 36 4.34 1.38 0.95
N ARG A 37 3.59 1.07 -0.12
CA ARG A 37 2.39 0.20 -0.05
C ARG A 37 2.75 -1.29 0.10
N GLY A 38 4.03 -1.66 0.16
CA GLY A 38 4.46 -3.03 0.41
C GLY A 38 4.14 -4.02 -0.73
N LYS A 39 3.72 -3.56 -1.92
CA LYS A 39 3.26 -4.44 -3.03
C LYS A 39 4.31 -5.40 -3.58
N PHE A 40 5.59 -5.23 -3.19
CA PHE A 40 6.69 -6.09 -3.62
C PHE A 40 7.04 -7.19 -2.61
N THR A 41 6.46 -7.18 -1.41
CA THR A 41 6.58 -8.28 -0.45
C THR A 41 5.45 -9.26 -0.73
N LYS A 42 5.76 -10.55 -0.90
CA LYS A 42 4.73 -11.60 -0.93
C LYS A 42 4.10 -11.63 0.46
N THR A 43 2.91 -11.05 0.62
CA THR A 43 2.11 -11.13 1.83
C THR A 43 0.91 -12.04 1.58
N VAL A 44 0.46 -12.74 2.62
CA VAL A 44 -0.81 -13.46 2.62
C VAL A 44 -1.85 -12.49 3.17
N ASP A 45 -2.77 -12.05 2.31
CA ASP A 45 -3.87 -11.15 2.70
C ASP A 45 -4.95 -11.94 3.43
N VAL A 46 -5.19 -11.57 4.68
CA VAL A 46 -6.24 -12.16 5.53
C VAL A 46 -7.17 -11.04 5.97
N ALA A 47 -8.45 -11.16 5.65
CA ALA A 47 -9.46 -10.21 6.10
C ALA A 47 -10.03 -10.61 7.46
N LEU A 48 -9.90 -9.74 8.44
CA LEU A 48 -10.56 -9.85 9.74
C LEU A 48 -11.81 -8.96 9.76
N LEU A 49 -12.96 -9.55 10.06
CA LEU A 49 -14.20 -8.80 10.26
C LEU A 49 -14.41 -8.56 11.76
N ALA A 50 -14.36 -7.30 12.16
CA ALA A 50 -14.59 -6.88 13.53
C ALA A 50 -15.88 -6.03 13.61
N GLN A 51 -16.65 -6.20 14.68
CA GLN A 51 -17.86 -5.40 14.92
C GLN A 51 -17.54 -3.90 15.16
N ARG A 52 -16.28 -3.59 15.45
CA ARG A 52 -15.77 -2.24 15.74
C ARG A 52 -14.30 -2.20 15.29
N SER A 53 -13.85 -1.10 14.69
CA SER A 53 -12.43 -0.93 14.32
C SER A 53 -11.50 -0.83 15.53
N GLY A 54 -12.03 -0.65 16.74
CA GLY A 54 -11.24 -0.12 17.85
C GLY A 54 -10.85 1.34 17.58
N LEU A 55 -10.31 2.02 18.59
CA LEU A 55 -9.87 3.41 18.49
C LEU A 55 -8.79 3.55 17.41
N ASN A 56 -9.18 3.97 16.21
CA ASN A 56 -8.33 4.37 15.08
C ASN A 56 -7.17 3.42 14.75
N LEU A 57 -7.52 2.28 14.17
CA LEU A 57 -6.56 1.26 13.76
C LEU A 57 -5.78 1.75 12.53
N GLU A 58 -4.51 2.10 12.72
CA GLU A 58 -3.73 2.77 11.66
C GLU A 58 -3.07 1.77 10.69
N PRO A 59 -3.20 1.98 9.36
CA PRO A 59 -2.51 1.17 8.37
C PRO A 59 -1.00 1.11 8.61
N GLY A 60 -0.43 -0.08 8.48
CA GLY A 60 0.98 -0.36 8.73
C GLY A 60 1.32 -0.73 10.18
N THR A 61 0.35 -0.74 11.08
CA THR A 61 0.54 -1.24 12.45
C THR A 61 0.90 -2.73 12.46
N ARG A 62 1.69 -3.15 13.45
CA ARG A 62 2.22 -4.51 13.53
C ARG A 62 1.15 -5.49 14.01
N VAL A 63 1.08 -6.64 13.35
CA VAL A 63 0.25 -7.79 13.77
C VAL A 63 1.15 -8.78 14.50
N LYS A 64 0.72 -9.23 15.67
CA LYS A 64 1.48 -10.15 16.51
C LYS A 64 0.69 -11.41 16.80
N LEU A 65 1.41 -12.53 16.89
CA LEU A 65 0.92 -13.79 17.44
C LEU A 65 1.90 -14.22 18.54
N LEU A 66 1.41 -14.39 19.78
CA LEU A 66 2.24 -14.79 20.92
C LEU A 66 3.51 -13.91 21.06
N ASP A 67 3.33 -12.58 20.98
CA ASP A 67 4.39 -11.56 20.97
C ASP A 67 5.36 -11.54 19.79
N VAL A 68 5.27 -12.51 18.87
CA VAL A 68 6.05 -12.54 17.63
C VAL A 68 5.33 -11.73 16.56
N GLN A 69 6.04 -10.81 15.91
CA GLN A 69 5.48 -10.08 14.76
C GLN A 69 5.31 -11.04 13.57
N VAL A 70 4.08 -11.20 13.12
CA VAL A 70 3.71 -12.10 12.01
C VAL A 70 3.22 -11.36 10.76
N GLY A 71 3.02 -10.05 10.85
CA GLY A 71 2.58 -9.25 9.73
C GLY A 71 2.35 -7.79 10.06
N ARG A 72 1.58 -7.12 9.20
CA ARG A 72 1.17 -5.72 9.33
C ARG A 72 -0.28 -5.54 8.88
N ILE A 73 -0.94 -4.50 9.36
CA ILE A 73 -2.24 -4.09 8.83
C ILE A 73 -2.01 -3.42 7.48
N GLY A 74 -2.67 -3.91 6.44
CA GLY A 74 -2.61 -3.38 5.08
C GLY A 74 -3.57 -2.21 4.91
N GLU A 75 -4.86 -2.50 5.06
CA GLU A 75 -5.95 -1.54 4.84
C GLU A 75 -7.09 -1.80 5.83
N VAL A 76 -7.83 -0.75 6.19
CA VAL A 76 -9.01 -0.84 7.06
C VAL A 76 -10.18 -0.24 6.29
N GLU A 77 -11.15 -1.08 5.97
CA GLU A 77 -12.37 -0.70 5.26
C GLU A 77 -13.56 -0.83 6.22
N GLU A 78 -14.58 0.01 6.06
CA GLU A 78 -15.87 -0.17 6.73
C GLU A 78 -16.85 -0.77 5.72
N VAL A 79 -17.38 -1.96 6.03
CA VAL A 79 -18.30 -2.71 5.15
C VAL A 79 -19.49 -3.15 6.00
N ASP A 80 -20.70 -2.74 5.60
CA ASP A 80 -21.96 -3.12 6.25
C ASP A 80 -22.02 -2.85 7.78
N GLY A 81 -21.34 -1.79 8.23
CA GLY A 81 -21.25 -1.43 9.66
C GLY A 81 -20.25 -2.28 10.46
N TYR A 82 -19.45 -3.11 9.79
CA TYR A 82 -18.32 -3.84 10.34
C TYR A 82 -17.00 -3.23 9.84
N ALA A 83 -15.98 -3.26 10.69
CA ALA A 83 -14.63 -2.94 10.29
C ALA A 83 -13.97 -4.19 9.67
N LYS A 84 -13.69 -4.13 8.38
CA LYS A 84 -12.94 -5.12 7.63
C LYS A 84 -11.48 -4.71 7.59
N ILE A 85 -10.65 -5.43 8.33
CA ILE A 85 -9.22 -5.15 8.47
C ILE A 85 -8.45 -6.14 7.61
N HIS A 86 -7.75 -5.64 6.60
CA HIS A 86 -6.83 -6.42 5.78
C HIS A 86 -5.50 -6.58 6.50
N LEU A 87 -5.10 -7.83 6.73
CA LEU A 87 -3.86 -8.19 7.41
C LEU A 87 -2.89 -8.77 6.39
N ASP A 88 -1.77 -8.09 6.19
CA ASP A 88 -0.65 -8.53 5.40
C ASP A 88 0.25 -9.43 6.25
N LEU A 89 0.05 -10.74 6.18
CA LEU A 89 0.88 -11.70 6.91
C LEU A 89 2.13 -12.10 6.13
N PHE A 90 3.22 -12.32 6.85
CA PHE A 90 4.43 -12.87 6.26
C PHE A 90 4.24 -14.37 5.95
N PRO A 91 4.55 -14.83 4.72
CA PRO A 91 4.23 -16.17 4.26
C PRO A 91 5.00 -17.27 5.01
N GLU A 92 6.18 -16.96 5.53
CA GLU A 92 6.98 -17.89 6.34
C GLU A 92 6.30 -18.19 7.70
N GLN A 93 5.51 -17.24 8.21
CA GLN A 93 4.81 -17.33 9.49
C GLN A 93 3.34 -17.73 9.33
N ALA A 94 2.70 -17.40 8.19
CA ALA A 94 1.29 -17.69 7.93
C ALA A 94 0.94 -19.18 8.01
N GLY A 95 1.85 -20.07 7.58
CA GLY A 95 1.65 -21.53 7.67
C GLY A 95 1.72 -22.08 9.11
N SER A 96 2.25 -21.31 10.05
CA SER A 96 2.33 -21.69 11.47
C SER A 96 1.11 -21.23 12.27
N ILE A 97 0.20 -20.44 11.67
CA ILE A 97 -1.01 -19.94 12.32
C ILE A 97 -2.11 -20.99 12.17
N PRO A 98 -2.55 -21.62 13.26
CA PRO A 98 -3.61 -22.62 13.18
C PRO A 98 -4.96 -21.94 12.96
N ALA A 99 -5.90 -22.63 12.29
CA ALA A 99 -7.18 -22.05 11.87
C ALA A 99 -8.13 -21.66 13.02
N ASN A 100 -7.79 -22.01 14.27
CA ASN A 100 -8.61 -21.80 15.46
C ASN A 100 -8.07 -20.67 16.36
N VAL A 101 -7.41 -19.67 15.78
CA VAL A 101 -6.98 -18.48 16.53
C VAL A 101 -8.07 -17.41 16.52
N ASP A 102 -8.27 -16.79 17.69
CA ASP A 102 -9.13 -15.62 17.84
C ASP A 102 -8.26 -14.34 17.76
N ALA A 103 -8.78 -13.31 17.10
CA ALA A 103 -8.03 -12.08 16.87
C ALA A 103 -8.58 -10.95 17.74
N THR A 104 -7.73 -10.42 18.62
CA THR A 104 -8.09 -9.31 19.53
C THR A 104 -7.36 -8.04 19.11
N ILE A 105 -8.10 -6.93 19.05
CA ILE A 105 -7.53 -5.59 18.86
C ILE A 105 -7.14 -5.08 20.24
N ASP A 106 -5.84 -4.99 20.51
CA ASP A 106 -5.33 -4.48 21.78
C ASP A 106 -4.67 -3.11 21.61
N SER A 107 -4.95 -2.18 22.51
CA SER A 107 -4.36 -0.84 22.48
C SER A 107 -2.95 -0.93 23.08
N THR A 108 -1.94 -0.52 22.31
CA THR A 108 -0.54 -0.52 22.80
C THR A 108 -0.26 0.48 23.91
N THR A 109 -1.27 1.26 24.35
CA THR A 109 -1.13 2.25 25.42
C THR A 109 -2.37 2.31 26.31
N VAL A 110 -2.15 2.55 27.62
CA VAL A 110 -3.20 2.74 28.64
C VAL A 110 -4.02 4.02 28.42
N PHE A 111 -3.56 4.89 27.51
CA PHE A 111 -4.16 6.19 27.23
C PHE A 111 -4.59 6.41 25.77
N GLY A 112 -4.35 5.46 24.86
CA GLY A 112 -4.74 5.53 23.45
C GLY A 112 -4.05 6.67 22.68
N ALA A 113 -3.25 6.34 21.66
CA ALA A 113 -3.06 7.28 20.56
C ALA A 113 -4.38 7.31 19.77
N LYS A 114 -4.91 8.51 19.58
CA LYS A 114 -6.17 8.78 18.89
C LYS A 114 -6.06 8.56 17.39
#